data_AF-A0A401IIV6-F1
#
_entry.id   AF-A0A401IIV6-F1
#
_cell.length_a   1.000
_cell.length_b   1.000
_cell.length_c   1.000
_cell.angle_alpha   90.00
_cell.angle_beta   90.00
_cell.angle_gamma   90.00
#
_symmetry.space_group_name_H-M   'P 1'
#
loop_
_entity.id
_entity.type
_entity.pdbx_description
1 polymer ?
#
loop_
_entity_poly.entity_id
_entity_poly.type
_entity_poly.pdbx_seq_one_letter_code
_entity_poly.pdbx_strand_id
1 'polypeptide(L)'
;MVKLNDSQIYQEISKIVNQFELYQCYECAKAVMQWLTDNKIEGKVIELRTRYHDEDYIISDRIGNDQSITTNGKHYGVEVRGRVFDNLSVEGMTRENWLKDFHCQSEEFIITEVGE
;
A
#
# COMPACT_ATOMS: atom_id res chain seq x y z
N MET A 1 26.90 -11.47 3.87
CA MET A 1 25.54 -10.89 3.98
C MET A 1 24.55 -12.04 4.00
N VAL A 2 23.70 -12.11 5.02
CA VAL A 2 22.64 -13.13 5.09
C VAL A 2 21.53 -12.69 4.14
N LYS A 3 21.17 -13.55 3.18
CA LYS A 3 20.03 -13.31 2.30
C LYS A 3 18.77 -13.57 3.11
N LEU A 4 17.98 -12.54 3.39
CA LEU A 4 16.69 -12.70 4.05
C LEU A 4 15.77 -13.55 3.18
N ASN A 5 15.05 -14.48 3.79
CA ASN A 5 13.96 -15.19 3.12
C ASN A 5 12.67 -14.35 3.13
N ASP A 6 11.68 -14.75 2.34
CA ASP A 6 10.43 -13.99 2.18
C ASP A 6 9.70 -13.75 3.52
N SER A 7 9.67 -14.75 4.41
CA SER A 7 9.03 -14.60 5.72
C SER A 7 9.74 -13.57 6.60
N GLN A 8 11.07 -13.51 6.57
CA GLN A 8 11.85 -12.50 7.29
C GLN A 8 11.64 -11.11 6.69
N ILE A 9 11.59 -11.01 5.36
CA ILE A 9 11.29 -9.75 4.66
C ILE A 9 9.91 -9.23 5.09
N TYR A 10 8.89 -10.08 5.05
CA TYR A 10 7.53 -9.70 5.45
C TYR A 10 7.47 -9.25 6.91
N GLN A 11 8.14 -9.96 7.82
CA GLN A 11 8.18 -9.59 9.24
C GLN A 11 8.81 -8.21 9.48
N GLU A 12 9.89 -7.87 8.77
CA GLU A 12 10.51 -6.54 8.90
C GLU A 12 9.61 -5.45 8.32
N ILE A 13 8.96 -5.70 7.18
CA ILE A 13 8.00 -4.76 6.58
C ILE A 13 6.80 -4.56 7.51
N SER A 14 6.26 -5.63 8.11
CA SER A 14 5.17 -5.53 9.10
C SER A 14 5.52 -4.59 10.24
N LYS A 15 6.76 -4.62 10.75
CA LYS A 15 7.22 -3.71 11.82
C LYS A 15 7.27 -2.26 11.36
N ILE A 16 7.58 -2.00 10.10
CA ILE A 16 7.59 -0.66 9.50
C ILE A 16 6.15 -0.18 9.35
N VAL A 17 5.30 -0.97 8.68
CA VAL A 17 3.89 -0.67 8.42
C VAL A 17 3.13 -0.33 9.71
N ASN A 18 3.37 -1.08 10.79
CA ASN A 18 2.70 -0.90 12.08
C ASN A 18 3.02 0.44 12.80
N GLN A 19 3.87 1.30 12.21
CA GLN A 19 4.17 2.64 12.71
C GLN A 19 3.32 3.74 12.05
N PHE A 20 2.52 3.39 11.03
CA PHE A 20 1.75 4.33 10.25
C PHE A 20 0.26 4.19 10.54
N GLU A 21 -0.41 5.32 10.70
CA GLU A 21 -1.84 5.43 10.94
C GLU A 21 -2.59 5.74 9.64
N LEU A 22 -3.88 6.05 9.78
CA LEU A 22 -4.71 6.49 8.68
C LEU A 22 -4.14 7.76 8.01
N TYR A 23 -4.34 7.90 6.71
CA TYR A 23 -3.83 9.00 5.88
C TYR A 23 -2.31 9.05 5.69
N GLN A 24 -1.55 8.07 6.19
CA GLN A 24 -0.08 8.00 6.06
C GLN A 24 0.39 6.94 5.05
N CYS A 25 -0.42 6.61 4.06
CA CYS A 25 -0.11 5.56 3.07
C CYS A 25 1.16 5.88 2.25
N TYR A 26 1.37 7.15 1.91
CA TYR A 26 2.54 7.59 1.15
C TYR A 26 3.83 7.50 1.98
N GLU A 27 3.80 7.95 3.23
CA GLU A 27 4.92 7.88 4.17
C GLU A 27 5.27 6.42 4.49
N CYS A 28 4.25 5.57 4.65
CA CYS A 28 4.42 4.13 4.79
C CYS A 28 5.13 3.54 3.57
N ALA A 29 4.65 3.83 2.36
CA ALA A 29 5.25 3.33 1.13
C ALA A 29 6.72 3.76 0.99
N LYS A 30 7.02 5.03 1.30
CA LYS A 30 8.41 5.54 1.31
C LYS A 30 9.29 4.82 2.32
N ALA A 31 8.82 4.59 3.54
CA ALA A 31 9.60 3.91 4.57
C ALA A 31 9.89 2.45 4.21
N VAL A 32 8.89 1.74 3.66
CA VAL A 32 9.07 0.37 3.18
C VAL A 32 10.06 0.33 2.01
N MET A 33 9.91 1.20 1.00
CA MET A 33 10.85 1.27 -0.12
C MET A 33 12.28 1.61 0.31
N GLN A 34 12.45 2.56 1.24
CA GLN A 34 13.77 2.89 1.77
C GLN A 34 14.44 1.66 2.40
N TRP A 35 13.70 0.92 3.24
CA TRP A 35 14.22 -0.30 3.86
C TRP A 35 14.55 -1.39 2.82
N LEU A 36 13.72 -1.55 1.78
CA LEU A 36 13.98 -2.48 0.69
C LEU A 36 15.26 -2.11 -0.07
N THR A 37 15.44 -0.83 -0.41
CA THR A 37 16.64 -0.32 -1.09
C THR A 37 17.91 -0.53 -0.25
N ASP A 38 17.87 -0.22 1.05
CA ASP A 38 19.00 -0.42 1.97
C ASP A 38 19.42 -1.89 2.07
N ASN A 39 18.45 -2.80 1.93
CA ASN A 39 18.66 -4.25 1.96
C ASN A 39 18.84 -4.88 0.57
N LYS A 40 18.87 -4.07 -0.51
CA LYS A 40 19.00 -4.52 -1.91
C LYS A 40 17.92 -5.53 -2.30
N ILE A 41 16.70 -5.29 -1.85
CA ILE A 41 15.51 -6.08 -2.18
C ILE A 41 14.69 -5.29 -3.20
N GLU A 42 14.37 -5.93 -4.32
CA GLU A 42 13.48 -5.34 -5.31
C GLU A 42 12.05 -5.27 -4.77
N GLY A 43 11.46 -4.09 -4.88
CA GLY A 43 10.04 -3.82 -4.65
C GLY A 43 9.56 -2.73 -5.61
N LYS A 44 8.25 -2.51 -5.66
CA LYS A 44 7.64 -1.47 -6.49
C LYS A 44 6.54 -0.76 -5.72
N VAL A 45 6.43 0.54 -5.91
CA VAL A 45 5.30 1.33 -5.41
C VAL A 45 4.16 1.22 -6.41
N ILE A 46 2.96 0.96 -5.90
CA ILE A 46 1.71 1.01 -6.66
C ILE A 46 0.91 2.20 -6.12
N GLU A 47 0.54 3.11 -7.01
CA GLU A 47 -0.47 4.12 -6.76
C GLU A 47 -1.81 3.60 -7.28
N LEU A 48 -2.83 3.65 -6.42
CA LEU A 48 -4.23 3.54 -6.78
C LEU A 48 -4.85 4.92 -6.62
N ARG A 49 -5.43 5.46 -7.69
CA ARG A 49 -6.20 6.70 -7.60
C ARG A 49 -7.58 6.56 -8.23
N THR A 50 -8.52 7.32 -7.72
CA THR A 50 -9.84 7.48 -8.34
C THR A 50 -9.70 7.97 -9.78
N ARG A 51 -10.61 7.53 -10.65
CA ARG A 51 -10.59 7.93 -12.07
C ARG A 51 -10.90 9.42 -12.24
N TYR A 52 -11.80 9.94 -11.43
CA TYR A 52 -12.34 11.29 -11.56
C TYR A 52 -11.73 12.24 -10.53
N HIS A 53 -11.42 13.45 -10.98
CA HIS A 53 -10.68 14.46 -10.21
C HIS A 53 -11.45 15.07 -9.03
N ASP A 54 -12.76 14.85 -8.98
CA ASP A 54 -13.69 15.27 -7.93
C ASP A 54 -14.00 14.14 -6.93
N GLU A 55 -13.34 12.98 -7.06
CA GLU A 55 -13.48 11.84 -6.16
C GLU A 55 -12.27 11.72 -5.22
N ASP A 56 -12.30 12.44 -4.09
CA ASP A 56 -11.18 12.46 -3.14
C ASP A 56 -11.22 11.34 -2.09
N TYR A 57 -12.36 10.65 -1.97
CA TYR A 57 -12.61 9.69 -0.91
C TYR A 57 -12.54 8.25 -1.40
N ILE A 58 -11.68 7.48 -0.75
CA ILE A 58 -11.59 6.03 -0.87
C ILE A 58 -11.96 5.43 0.48
N ILE A 59 -12.70 4.34 0.50
CA ILE A 59 -12.98 3.51 1.69
C ILE A 59 -12.37 2.12 1.48
N SER A 60 -12.21 1.37 2.57
CA SER A 60 -11.58 0.04 2.58
C SER A 60 -12.44 -0.94 3.36
N ASP A 61 -12.67 -2.12 2.80
CA ASP A 61 -13.38 -3.23 3.47
C ASP A 61 -12.76 -3.60 4.83
N ARG A 62 -11.43 -3.39 5.01
CA ARG A 62 -10.73 -3.63 6.28
C ARG A 62 -11.09 -2.66 7.40
N ILE A 63 -11.40 -1.41 7.05
CA ILE A 63 -11.68 -0.32 8.01
C ILE A 63 -13.19 -0.09 8.16
N GLY A 64 -13.97 -0.55 7.18
CA GLY A 64 -15.41 -0.33 7.10
C GLY A 64 -15.76 0.91 6.27
N ASN A 65 -17.06 1.08 6.03
CA ASN A 65 -17.57 2.06 5.07
C ASN A 65 -17.87 3.44 5.67
N ASP A 66 -17.60 3.63 6.97
CA ASP A 66 -17.97 4.85 7.71
C ASP A 66 -16.88 5.92 7.70
N GLN A 67 -15.67 5.58 7.23
CA GLN A 67 -14.53 6.48 7.23
C GLN A 67 -13.71 6.36 5.95
N SER A 68 -13.43 7.50 5.33
CA SER A 68 -12.49 7.52 4.19
C SER A 68 -11.04 7.40 4.66
N ILE A 69 -10.27 6.63 3.90
CA ILE A 69 -8.84 6.39 4.10
C ILE A 69 -7.96 7.42 3.37
N THR A 70 -8.56 8.27 2.52
CA THR A 70 -7.89 9.34 1.74
C THR A 70 -8.61 10.67 1.84
N THR A 71 -7.92 11.74 1.47
CA THR A 71 -8.50 13.09 1.33
C THR A 71 -8.18 13.73 -0.02
N ASN A 72 -7.60 12.96 -0.94
CA ASN A 72 -7.06 13.42 -2.23
C ASN A 72 -7.23 12.38 -3.35
N GLY A 73 -8.02 11.32 -3.09
CA GLY A 73 -8.32 10.26 -4.05
C GLY A 73 -7.16 9.32 -4.37
N LYS A 74 -6.09 9.31 -3.56
CA LYS A 74 -4.88 8.50 -3.80
C LYS A 74 -4.49 7.63 -2.63
N HIS A 75 -4.22 6.36 -2.91
CA HIS A 75 -3.72 5.39 -1.96
C HIS A 75 -2.48 4.68 -2.50
N TYR A 76 -1.53 4.38 -1.62
CA TYR A 76 -0.22 3.83 -1.99
C TYR A 76 0.03 2.50 -1.30
N GLY A 77 0.58 1.54 -2.04
CA GLY A 77 1.07 0.27 -1.52
C GLY A 77 2.43 -0.08 -2.11
N VAL A 78 3.17 -0.97 -1.45
CA VAL A 78 4.45 -1.51 -1.93
C VAL A 78 4.31 -2.99 -2.19
N GLU A 79 4.53 -3.40 -3.44
CA GLU A 79 4.56 -4.81 -3.83
C GLU A 79 5.98 -5.35 -3.76
N VAL A 80 6.15 -6.42 -3.00
CA VAL A 80 7.43 -7.11 -2.77
C VAL A 80 7.17 -8.60 -2.65
N ARG A 81 7.90 -9.40 -3.43
CA ARG A 81 7.81 -10.88 -3.43
C ARG A 81 6.36 -11.41 -3.58
N GLY A 82 5.50 -10.67 -4.30
CA GLY A 82 4.10 -11.06 -4.57
C GLY A 82 3.10 -10.66 -3.49
N ARG A 83 3.51 -9.92 -2.45
CA ARG A 83 2.61 -9.30 -1.48
C ARG A 83 2.64 -7.78 -1.58
N VAL A 84 1.48 -7.15 -1.42
CA VAL A 84 1.32 -5.70 -1.30
C VAL A 84 1.15 -5.35 0.16
N PHE A 85 1.91 -4.37 0.62
CA PHE A 85 1.84 -3.77 1.95
C PHE A 85 1.46 -2.30 1.83
N ASP A 86 0.52 -1.86 2.67
CA ASP A 86 0.15 -0.47 2.87
C ASP A 86 -0.06 -0.22 4.37
N ASN A 87 -0.35 1.03 4.77
CA ASN A 87 -0.61 1.40 6.16
C ASN A 87 -1.81 0.67 6.80
N LEU A 88 -2.62 -0.08 6.04
CA LEU A 88 -3.78 -0.84 6.52
C LEU A 88 -3.52 -2.36 6.52
N SER A 89 -2.39 -2.84 5.98
CA SER A 89 -2.12 -4.26 5.75
C SER A 89 -0.77 -4.69 6.30
N VAL A 90 -0.71 -4.81 7.63
CA VAL A 90 0.50 -5.21 8.38
C VAL A 90 1.07 -6.53 7.87
N GLU A 91 0.24 -7.53 7.59
CA GLU A 91 0.68 -8.83 7.08
C GLU A 91 0.93 -8.86 5.57
N GLY A 92 0.50 -7.81 4.86
CA GLY A 92 0.43 -7.76 3.41
C GLY A 92 -0.55 -8.75 2.81
N MET A 93 -0.92 -8.55 1.55
CA MET A 93 -1.87 -9.43 0.83
C MET A 93 -1.53 -9.55 -0.65
N THR A 94 -2.23 -10.42 -1.37
CA THR A 94 -2.05 -10.49 -2.82
C THR A 94 -2.49 -9.18 -3.47
N ARG A 95 -1.87 -8.83 -4.61
CA ARG A 95 -2.28 -7.64 -5.37
C ARG A 95 -3.75 -7.68 -5.77
N GLU A 96 -4.28 -8.86 -6.09
CA GLU A 96 -5.70 -9.04 -6.41
C GLU A 96 -6.61 -8.68 -5.24
N ASN A 97 -6.31 -9.16 -4.03
CA ASN A 97 -7.10 -8.84 -2.85
C ASN A 97 -6.96 -7.36 -2.49
N TRP A 98 -5.76 -6.79 -2.65
CA TRP A 98 -5.53 -5.37 -2.42
C TRP A 98 -6.37 -4.50 -3.36
N LEU A 99 -6.44 -4.83 -4.65
CA LEU A 99 -7.25 -4.08 -5.62
C LEU A 99 -8.76 -4.20 -5.40
N LYS A 100 -9.22 -5.29 -4.78
CA LYS A 100 -10.65 -5.54 -4.49
C LYS A 100 -11.13 -4.86 -3.21
N ASP A 101 -10.22 -4.40 -2.36
CA ASP A 101 -10.53 -3.89 -1.03
C ASP A 101 -11.02 -2.43 -1.03
N PHE A 102 -10.72 -1.68 -2.08
CA PHE A 102 -10.97 -0.25 -2.13
C PHE A 102 -12.22 0.08 -2.93
N HIS A 103 -12.98 1.03 -2.39
CA HIS A 103 -14.20 1.54 -3.01
C HIS A 103 -14.17 3.06 -3.07
N CYS A 104 -14.73 3.61 -4.13
CA CYS A 104 -14.96 5.04 -4.33
C CYS A 104 -16.34 5.23 -4.98
N GLN A 105 -16.79 6.48 -5.14
CA GLN A 105 -18.12 6.76 -5.66
C GLN A 105 -18.39 6.12 -7.04
N SER A 106 -17.41 6.11 -7.94
CA SER A 106 -17.53 5.51 -9.28
C SER A 106 -17.22 4.02 -9.33
N GLU A 107 -16.58 3.44 -8.30
CA GLU A 107 -15.91 2.13 -8.36
C GLU A 107 -14.85 2.03 -9.47
N GLU A 108 -14.33 3.17 -9.95
CA GLU A 108 -13.35 3.23 -11.02
C GLU A 108 -12.01 3.78 -10.54
N PHE A 109 -10.98 2.95 -10.67
CA PHE A 109 -9.62 3.29 -10.29
C PHE A 109 -8.65 3.26 -11.48
N ILE A 110 -7.64 4.11 -11.41
CA ILE A 110 -6.43 4.07 -12.24
C ILE A 110 -5.30 3.56 -11.37
N ILE A 111 -4.63 2.51 -11.84
CA ILE A 111 -3.50 1.89 -11.15
C ILE A 111 -2.23 2.19 -11.93
N THR A 112 -1.23 2.76 -11.25
CA THR A 112 0.08 3.05 -11.84
C THR A 112 1.20 2.50 -10.96
N GLU A 113 2.20 1.89 -11.59
CA GLU A 113 3.46 1.58 -10.90
C GLU A 113 4.31 2.85 -10.90
N VAL A 114 4.67 3.34 -9.72
CA VAL A 114 5.49 4.55 -9.56
C VAL A 114 6.95 4.08 -9.48
N GLY A 115 7.70 4.34 -10.55
CA GLY A 115 9.15 4.17 -10.55
C GLY A 115 9.84 5.29 -9.77
N GLU A 116 11.03 5.00 -9.23
CA GLU A 116 11.95 6.03 -8.71
C GLU A 116 12.31 7.07 -9.79
#